data_AF-G0NDC8-F1
#
_entry.id   AF-G0NDC8-F1
#
_cell.length_a   1.000
_cell.length_b   1.000
_cell.length_c   1.000
_cell.angle_alpha   90.00
_cell.angle_beta   90.00
_cell.angle_gamma   90.00
#
_symmetry.space_group_name_H-M   'P 1'
#
loop_
_entity.id
_entity.type
_entity.pdbx_description
1 polymer ?
#
loop_
_entity_poly.entity_id
_entity_poly.type
_entity_poly.pdbx_seq_one_letter_code
_entity_poly.pdbx_strand_id
1 'polypeptide(L)'
;MVKMKGFLCEQRNLTVKVWDCKVQQLVEFQVNPDKDLVVGQFYFILNNMWKPNDPVEVFGNDLNFALDDGRVTARSWAVRFKSSDIPDEFRDQYRNVVWSPYLGILRVGSEQLSGMFEEDQKRWVTAVYNPRGRDNVFELQSVQEVNLDAELKRMPWIPEPDWRDQVHPSALVRMNGYISTSYQVRFALCIDTDVVNTAYNKSKPGSVLKTNVFFCLEFGLYRCHKGGRVGHWYDHAVIDLRRRENGSTMTLYHAVTAIHPRCIPNPLPTLVRGGILKFELEFLYDNADFVDADAGSQPNTVKKEVSIWNRYLGRIEVPQHWAEWIVATICHHLSFEEENGSPDKGIQINAILKLRSNYIDFKNMYPMEGFFALHEVNQIKFKKSGLIIWQSTP
;
A
#
# COMPACT_ATOMS: atom_id res chain seq x y z
N MET A 1 0.99 19.02 10.56
CA MET A 1 2.02 19.83 9.88
C MET A 1 2.04 19.36 8.44
N VAL A 2 1.62 20.21 7.50
CA VAL A 2 1.69 19.87 6.06
C VAL A 2 3.10 20.18 5.60
N LYS A 3 3.80 19.18 5.04
CA LYS A 3 5.09 19.33 4.36
C LYS A 3 4.96 18.65 3.00
N MET A 4 5.01 19.43 1.92
CA MET A 4 4.83 18.94 0.56
C MET A 4 5.83 19.63 -0.39
N LYS A 5 6.19 18.95 -1.47
CA LYS A 5 6.89 19.53 -2.62
C LYS A 5 6.07 19.20 -3.86
N GLY A 6 5.75 20.21 -4.68
CA GLY A 6 4.93 19.96 -5.86
C GLY A 6 4.81 21.15 -6.78
N PHE A 7 4.29 20.90 -7.97
CA PHE A 7 4.10 21.91 -9.00
C PHE A 7 2.70 22.51 -8.92
N LEU A 8 2.60 23.83 -8.91
CA LEU A 8 1.31 24.51 -8.91
C LEU A 8 0.66 24.38 -10.30
N CYS A 9 -0.42 23.60 -10.40
CA CYS A 9 -1.09 23.30 -11.67
C CYS A 9 -2.26 24.24 -11.97
N GLU A 10 -2.94 24.72 -10.94
CA GLU A 10 -4.15 25.53 -11.09
C GLU A 10 -4.27 26.51 -9.93
N GLN A 11 -4.70 27.74 -10.23
CA GLN A 11 -5.08 28.75 -9.26
C GLN A 11 -6.41 29.37 -9.66
N ARG A 12 -7.41 29.26 -8.78
CA ARG A 12 -8.74 29.88 -8.94
C ARG A 12 -9.13 30.56 -7.64
N ASN A 13 -9.20 31.89 -7.65
CA ASN A 13 -9.47 32.69 -6.46
C ASN A 13 -8.49 32.34 -5.32
N LEU A 14 -9.01 31.86 -4.19
CA LEU A 14 -8.24 31.45 -3.01
C LEU A 14 -7.92 29.95 -2.98
N THR A 15 -8.26 29.22 -4.04
CA THR A 15 -8.01 27.78 -4.15
C THR A 15 -6.89 27.53 -5.14
N VAL A 16 -5.90 26.76 -4.73
CA VAL A 16 -4.80 26.30 -5.60
C VAL A 16 -4.71 24.78 -5.60
N LYS A 17 -4.29 24.21 -6.73
CA LYS A 17 -4.05 22.77 -6.85
C LYS A 17 -2.61 22.50 -7.22
N VAL A 18 -1.96 21.65 -6.43
CA VAL A 18 -0.55 21.34 -6.55
C VAL A 18 -0.39 19.86 -6.82
N TRP A 19 0.36 19.50 -7.86
CA TRP A 19 0.70 18.11 -8.16
C TRP A 19 1.88 17.64 -7.31
N ASP A 20 1.67 16.58 -6.53
CA ASP A 20 2.73 15.89 -5.81
C ASP A 20 3.32 14.76 -6.67
N CYS A 21 4.54 14.94 -7.17
CA CYS A 21 5.20 13.94 -8.02
C CYS A 21 5.61 12.66 -7.27
N LYS A 22 5.65 12.66 -5.92
CA LYS A 22 6.00 11.48 -5.14
C LYS A 22 4.82 10.55 -4.93
N VAL A 23 3.65 11.12 -4.64
CA VAL A 23 2.42 10.32 -4.46
C VAL A 23 1.55 10.29 -5.72
N GLN A 24 1.93 11.05 -6.77
CA GLN A 24 1.23 11.17 -8.05
C GLN A 24 -0.24 11.57 -7.86
N GLN A 25 -0.46 12.62 -7.04
CA GLN A 25 -1.80 13.11 -6.71
C GLN A 25 -1.86 14.63 -6.77
N LEU A 26 -3.04 15.11 -7.16
CA LEU A 26 -3.38 16.53 -7.13
C LEU A 26 -3.93 16.88 -5.74
N VAL A 27 -3.27 17.82 -5.06
CA VAL A 27 -3.62 18.25 -3.69
C VAL A 27 -4.15 19.68 -3.76
N GLU A 28 -5.31 19.91 -3.16
CA GLU A 28 -5.94 21.23 -3.11
C GLU A 28 -5.59 21.97 -1.81
N PHE A 29 -5.27 23.25 -1.92
CA PHE A 29 -4.99 24.14 -0.79
C PHE A 29 -5.83 25.40 -0.87
N GLN A 30 -6.22 25.90 0.31
CA GLN A 30 -6.71 27.26 0.48
C GLN A 30 -5.54 28.19 0.77
N VAL A 31 -5.43 29.29 0.03
CA VAL A 31 -4.36 30.29 0.14
C VAL A 31 -4.93 31.66 0.45
N ASN A 32 -4.12 32.49 1.11
CA ASN A 32 -4.49 33.87 1.40
C ASN A 32 -4.39 34.73 0.12
N PRO A 33 -5.22 35.77 -0.04
CA PRO A 33 -5.23 36.64 -1.22
C PRO A 33 -3.89 37.34 -1.47
N ASP A 34 -3.11 37.60 -0.42
CA ASP A 34 -1.83 38.32 -0.52
C ASP A 34 -0.66 37.44 -1.02
N LYS A 35 -0.93 36.19 -1.41
CA LYS A 35 0.11 35.28 -1.89
C LYS A 35 0.25 35.34 -3.40
N ASP A 36 1.38 35.88 -3.83
CA ASP A 36 1.79 35.85 -5.23
C ASP A 36 2.36 34.46 -5.58
N LEU A 37 1.48 33.59 -6.11
CA LEU A 37 1.81 32.23 -6.54
C LEU A 37 1.75 32.16 -8.06
N VAL A 38 2.71 31.43 -8.65
CA VAL A 38 2.88 31.34 -10.09
C VAL A 38 2.55 29.94 -10.56
N VAL A 39 1.54 29.82 -11.42
CA VAL A 39 1.17 28.54 -12.05
C VAL A 39 2.33 28.04 -12.91
N GLY A 40 2.65 26.74 -12.80
CA GLY A 40 3.83 26.10 -13.40
C GLY A 40 5.07 26.10 -12.49
N GLN A 41 5.09 26.89 -11.42
CA GLN A 41 6.22 26.95 -10.49
C GLN A 41 6.21 25.75 -9.52
N PHE A 42 7.42 25.27 -9.19
CA PHE A 42 7.64 24.27 -8.16
C PHE A 42 7.78 24.93 -6.78
N TYR A 43 7.03 24.41 -5.80
CA TYR A 43 7.00 24.94 -4.44
C TYR A 43 7.35 23.89 -3.39
N PHE A 44 8.12 24.32 -2.39
CA PHE A 44 8.16 23.69 -1.08
C PHE A 44 7.10 24.34 -0.17
N ILE A 45 6.17 23.53 0.33
CA ILE A 45 5.03 23.95 1.14
C ILE A 45 5.22 23.40 2.56
N LEU A 46 5.32 24.28 3.54
CA LEU A 46 5.44 23.91 4.96
C LEU A 46 4.54 24.81 5.82
N ASN A 47 3.49 24.24 6.44
CA ASN A 47 2.54 24.98 7.29
C ASN A 47 2.00 26.26 6.63
N ASN A 48 1.55 26.14 5.38
CA ASN A 48 1.08 27.28 4.58
C ASN A 48 2.16 28.35 4.30
N MET A 49 3.45 28.06 4.52
CA MET A 49 4.55 28.80 3.91
C MET A 49 4.86 28.18 2.55
N TRP A 50 4.95 29.01 1.52
CA TRP A 50 5.19 28.60 0.15
C TRP A 50 6.52 29.20 -0.26
N LYS A 51 7.49 28.36 -0.59
CA LYS A 51 8.81 28.81 -1.05
C LYS A 51 9.04 28.23 -2.44
N PRO A 52 9.27 29.07 -3.47
CA PRO A 52 9.77 28.60 -4.74
C PRO A 52 11.00 27.71 -4.52
N ASN A 53 11.08 26.64 -5.27
CA ASN A 53 12.18 25.68 -5.20
C ASN A 53 12.56 25.29 -6.64
N ASP A 54 13.80 24.91 -6.87
CA ASP A 54 14.24 24.47 -8.18
C ASP A 54 13.92 22.98 -8.35
N PRO A 55 13.09 22.59 -9.34
CA PRO A 55 12.80 21.19 -9.59
C PRO A 55 14.05 20.37 -9.97
N VAL A 56 15.08 21.01 -10.54
CA VAL A 56 16.35 20.35 -10.92
C VAL A 56 17.09 19.86 -9.68
N GLU A 57 17.02 20.56 -8.55
CA GLU A 57 17.60 20.10 -7.28
C GLU A 57 16.91 18.84 -6.72
N VAL A 58 15.67 18.57 -7.13
CA VAL A 58 14.86 17.46 -6.59
C VAL A 58 14.76 16.28 -7.55
N PHE A 59 14.69 16.56 -8.85
CA PHE A 59 14.44 15.56 -9.89
C PHE A 59 15.52 15.55 -10.97
N GLY A 60 16.55 16.39 -10.87
CA GLY A 60 17.53 16.54 -11.95
C GLY A 60 16.87 16.99 -13.25
N ASN A 61 17.36 16.48 -14.38
CA ASN A 61 16.78 16.76 -15.69
C ASN A 61 15.58 15.86 -16.03
N ASP A 62 15.18 14.95 -15.13
CA ASP A 62 14.14 13.95 -15.38
C ASP A 62 12.73 14.54 -15.47
N LEU A 63 12.53 15.73 -14.92
CA LEU A 63 11.22 16.35 -14.80
C LEU A 63 11.34 17.87 -14.92
N ASN A 64 10.59 18.44 -15.86
CA ASN A 64 10.44 19.87 -15.98
C ASN A 64 8.97 20.24 -16.14
N PHE A 65 8.54 21.30 -15.48
CA PHE A 65 7.21 21.88 -15.64
C PHE A 65 7.34 23.28 -16.23
N ALA A 66 6.46 23.60 -17.15
CA ALA A 66 6.38 24.91 -17.75
C ALA A 66 4.92 25.35 -17.90
N LEU A 67 4.72 26.65 -18.10
CA LEU A 67 3.46 27.19 -18.58
C LEU A 67 3.64 27.48 -20.07
N ASP A 68 2.94 26.74 -20.91
CA ASP A 68 2.99 26.85 -22.37
C ASP A 68 1.57 27.09 -22.90
N ASP A 69 1.37 28.19 -23.65
CA ASP A 69 0.06 28.66 -24.11
C ASP A 69 -1.04 28.66 -23.04
N GLY A 70 -0.68 29.09 -21.82
CA GLY A 70 -1.59 29.16 -20.67
C GLY A 70 -1.97 27.79 -20.08
N ARG A 71 -1.30 26.72 -20.49
CA ARG A 71 -1.48 25.36 -19.96
C ARG A 71 -0.22 24.89 -19.27
N VAL A 72 -0.39 24.18 -18.17
CA VAL A 72 0.75 23.57 -17.47
C VAL A 72 1.19 22.35 -18.27
N THR A 73 2.41 22.38 -18.77
CA THR A 73 3.05 21.26 -19.46
C THR A 73 4.11 20.65 -18.56
N ALA A 74 4.32 19.35 -18.70
CA ALA A 74 5.33 18.60 -17.98
C ALA A 74 6.12 17.73 -18.96
N ARG A 75 7.45 17.90 -18.96
CA ARG A 75 8.37 17.04 -19.68
C ARG A 75 8.93 16.01 -18.70
N SER A 76 8.78 14.73 -19.02
CA SER A 76 9.25 13.58 -18.25
C SER A 76 9.56 12.44 -19.20
N TRP A 77 10.17 11.36 -18.74
CA TRP A 77 10.10 10.09 -19.46
C TRP A 77 8.85 9.29 -19.09
N ALA A 78 8.43 8.41 -20.00
CA ALA A 78 7.34 7.46 -19.81
C ALA A 78 7.66 6.12 -20.48
N VAL A 79 6.95 5.08 -20.07
CA VAL A 79 7.06 3.71 -20.60
C VAL A 79 5.67 3.13 -20.85
N ARG A 80 5.58 2.29 -21.89
CA ARG A 80 4.37 1.50 -22.16
C ARG A 80 4.47 0.15 -21.47
N PHE A 81 3.34 -0.25 -20.92
CA PHE A 81 3.16 -1.55 -20.30
C PHE A 81 3.48 -2.70 -21.26
N LYS A 82 4.14 -3.72 -20.76
CA LYS A 82 4.24 -5.01 -21.41
C LYS A 82 2.97 -5.81 -21.17
N SER A 83 2.33 -6.31 -22.23
CA SER A 83 1.05 -7.03 -22.11
C SER A 83 1.14 -8.29 -21.24
N SER A 84 2.34 -8.91 -21.14
CA SER A 84 2.59 -10.06 -20.26
C SER A 84 2.60 -9.73 -18.78
N ASP A 85 2.85 -8.47 -18.41
CA ASP A 85 3.04 -8.05 -17.02
C ASP A 85 1.73 -7.56 -16.38
N ILE A 86 0.67 -7.41 -17.18
CA ILE A 86 -0.66 -6.99 -16.74
C ILE A 86 -1.54 -8.24 -16.60
N PRO A 87 -2.13 -8.49 -15.41
CA PRO A 87 -3.14 -9.54 -15.24
C PRO A 87 -4.30 -9.36 -16.23
N ASP A 88 -4.86 -10.46 -16.73
CA ASP A 88 -5.87 -10.43 -17.80
C ASP A 88 -7.05 -9.48 -17.49
N GLU A 89 -7.47 -9.42 -16.22
CA GLU A 89 -8.57 -8.56 -15.72
C GLU A 89 -8.30 -7.04 -15.82
N PHE A 90 -7.03 -6.61 -15.96
CA PHE A 90 -6.66 -5.20 -16.04
C PHE A 90 -6.17 -4.77 -17.43
N ARG A 91 -6.05 -5.69 -18.40
CA ARG A 91 -5.48 -5.37 -19.72
C ARG A 91 -6.22 -4.26 -20.44
N ASP A 92 -7.55 -4.28 -20.41
CA ASP A 92 -8.35 -3.25 -21.07
C ASP A 92 -8.17 -1.86 -20.44
N GLN A 93 -7.96 -1.79 -19.12
CA GLN A 93 -7.71 -0.54 -18.41
C GLN A 93 -6.38 0.11 -18.82
N TYR A 94 -5.37 -0.71 -19.15
CA TYR A 94 -4.00 -0.24 -19.43
C TYR A 94 -3.63 -0.27 -20.92
N ARG A 95 -4.53 -0.70 -21.81
CA ARG A 95 -4.27 -0.85 -23.25
C ARG A 95 -3.81 0.42 -23.95
N ASN A 96 -4.37 1.57 -23.55
CA ASN A 96 -4.20 2.87 -24.21
C ASN A 96 -3.62 3.96 -23.29
N VAL A 97 -2.80 3.54 -22.33
CA VAL A 97 -2.13 4.47 -21.43
C VAL A 97 -0.64 4.20 -21.41
N VAL A 98 0.13 5.21 -21.02
CA VAL A 98 1.55 5.07 -20.70
C VAL A 98 1.77 5.59 -19.29
N TRP A 99 2.85 5.19 -18.63
CA TRP A 99 3.13 5.63 -17.27
C TRP A 99 4.42 6.41 -17.19
N SER A 100 4.38 7.51 -16.43
CA SER A 100 5.54 8.26 -16.02
C SER A 100 5.75 8.11 -14.51
N PRO A 101 7.01 7.94 -14.04
CA PRO A 101 7.34 7.90 -12.62
C PRO A 101 6.99 9.18 -11.85
N TYR A 102 6.80 10.31 -12.52
CA TYR A 102 6.55 11.60 -11.89
C TYR A 102 5.13 12.12 -12.15
N LEU A 103 4.50 11.67 -13.23
CA LEU A 103 3.18 12.13 -13.67
C LEU A 103 2.08 11.07 -13.55
N GLY A 104 2.44 9.82 -13.22
CA GLY A 104 1.49 8.72 -13.11
C GLY A 104 1.02 8.24 -14.47
N ILE A 105 -0.24 7.80 -14.54
CA ILE A 105 -0.84 7.28 -15.77
C ILE A 105 -1.21 8.45 -16.70
N LEU A 106 -0.59 8.46 -17.87
CA LEU A 106 -0.84 9.41 -18.95
C LEU A 106 -1.85 8.81 -19.93
N ARG A 107 -2.91 9.56 -20.22
CA ARG A 107 -3.86 9.19 -21.27
C ARG A 107 -3.25 9.46 -22.64
N VAL A 108 -3.32 8.48 -23.53
CA VAL A 108 -2.90 8.64 -24.92
C VAL A 108 -4.13 9.07 -25.72
N GLY A 109 -4.18 10.35 -26.11
CA GLY A 109 -5.34 10.93 -26.79
C GLY A 109 -5.48 10.55 -28.27
N SER A 110 -4.45 9.97 -28.89
CA SER A 110 -4.46 9.56 -30.31
C SER A 110 -3.79 8.21 -30.55
N GLU A 111 -4.33 7.42 -31.48
CA GLU A 111 -3.75 6.12 -31.86
C GLU A 111 -2.33 6.26 -32.43
N GLN A 112 -2.03 7.41 -33.07
CA GLN A 112 -0.68 7.71 -33.58
C GLN A 112 0.36 7.76 -32.45
N LEU A 113 0.05 8.40 -31.32
CA LEU A 113 0.94 8.45 -30.16
C LEU A 113 1.07 7.07 -29.48
N SER A 114 0.01 6.25 -29.54
CA SER A 114 0.05 4.86 -29.06
C SER A 114 1.02 4.01 -29.88
N GLY A 115 1.08 4.21 -31.20
CA GLY A 115 2.02 3.52 -32.09
C GLY A 115 3.50 3.89 -31.88
N MET A 116 3.81 4.99 -31.18
CA MET A 116 5.18 5.43 -30.93
C MET A 116 5.86 4.73 -29.74
N PHE A 117 5.14 3.91 -28.99
CA PHE A 117 5.69 3.12 -27.90
C PHE A 117 5.66 1.63 -28.21
N GLU A 118 6.84 1.04 -28.32
CA GLU A 118 7.02 -0.40 -28.15
C GLU A 118 6.95 -0.76 -26.65
N GLU A 119 6.58 -2.00 -26.34
CA GLU A 119 6.54 -2.48 -24.95
C GLU A 119 7.92 -2.34 -24.29
N ASP A 120 7.96 -1.95 -23.00
CA ASP A 120 9.17 -1.69 -22.21
C ASP A 120 10.09 -0.56 -22.72
N GLN A 121 9.73 0.13 -23.80
CA GLN A 121 10.55 1.23 -24.32
C GLN A 121 10.33 2.52 -23.54
N LYS A 122 11.42 3.09 -23.01
CA LYS A 122 11.40 4.40 -22.33
C LYS A 122 11.59 5.49 -23.36
N ARG A 123 10.70 6.48 -23.34
CA ARG A 123 10.79 7.66 -24.21
C ARG A 123 10.53 8.93 -23.43
N TRP A 124 11.19 10.01 -23.85
CA TRP A 124 10.84 11.35 -23.40
C TRP A 124 9.45 11.73 -23.92
N VAL A 125 8.64 12.31 -23.04
CA VAL A 125 7.29 12.76 -23.34
C VAL A 125 7.07 14.18 -22.86
N THR A 126 6.16 14.86 -23.55
CA THR A 126 5.51 16.06 -23.02
C THR A 126 4.06 15.73 -22.75
N ALA A 127 3.60 16.02 -21.54
CA ALA A 127 2.22 15.86 -21.13
C ALA A 127 1.63 17.21 -20.72
N VAL A 128 0.35 17.40 -20.97
CA VAL A 128 -0.40 18.61 -20.65
C VAL A 128 -1.32 18.32 -19.48
N TYR A 129 -1.33 19.23 -18.50
CA TYR A 129 -2.29 19.18 -17.41
C TYR A 129 -3.72 19.36 -17.94
N ASN A 130 -4.54 18.34 -17.75
CA ASN A 130 -5.94 18.28 -18.15
C ASN A 130 -6.78 17.65 -17.02
N PRO A 131 -7.37 18.45 -16.11
CA PRO A 131 -8.04 17.94 -14.90
C PRO A 131 -9.44 17.34 -15.14
N ARG A 132 -9.76 16.93 -16.38
CA ARG A 132 -11.05 16.32 -16.71
C ARG A 132 -11.23 14.90 -16.13
N GLY A 133 -10.16 14.27 -15.64
CA GLY A 133 -10.19 12.98 -14.93
C GLY A 133 -9.87 13.12 -13.44
N ARG A 134 -10.45 12.25 -12.59
CA ARG A 134 -10.12 12.17 -11.15
C ARG A 134 -8.72 11.63 -10.89
N ASP A 135 -8.28 10.63 -11.67
CA ASP A 135 -7.06 9.86 -11.37
C ASP A 135 -5.92 10.11 -12.36
N ASN A 136 -6.23 10.59 -13.57
CA ASN A 136 -5.26 10.93 -14.62
C ASN A 136 -5.45 12.39 -15.01
N VAL A 137 -4.63 13.27 -14.46
CA VAL A 137 -4.72 14.72 -14.68
C VAL A 137 -3.73 15.23 -15.72
N PHE A 138 -2.94 14.33 -16.32
CA PHE A 138 -2.03 14.64 -17.42
C PHE A 138 -2.39 13.81 -18.66
N GLU A 139 -2.38 14.47 -19.81
CA GLU A 139 -2.63 13.87 -21.11
C GLU A 139 -1.37 13.96 -21.96
N LEU A 140 -1.02 12.85 -22.62
CA LEU A 140 0.16 12.79 -23.47
C LEU A 140 -0.04 13.68 -24.71
N GLN A 141 0.89 14.61 -24.94
CA GLN A 141 0.87 15.53 -26.07
C GLN A 141 1.88 15.15 -27.15
N SER A 142 3.11 14.78 -26.75
CA SER A 142 4.16 14.42 -27.70
C SER A 142 5.14 13.41 -27.11
N VAL A 143 5.80 12.66 -28.00
CA VAL A 143 6.83 11.66 -27.68
C VAL A 143 8.08 12.01 -28.48
N GLN A 144 9.24 11.96 -27.85
CA GLN A 144 10.53 12.14 -28.52
C GLN A 144 11.16 10.77 -28.76
N GLU A 145 11.75 10.56 -29.95
CA GLU A 145 12.40 9.32 -30.36
C GLU A 145 13.79 9.17 -29.75
N VAL A 146 13.87 9.11 -28.43
CA VAL A 146 15.12 8.86 -27.71
C VAL A 146 14.86 7.70 -26.74
N ASN A 147 15.53 6.57 -26.98
CA ASN A 147 15.53 5.47 -26.03
C ASN A 147 16.42 5.85 -24.83
N LEU A 148 15.86 5.78 -23.63
CA LEU A 148 16.54 6.23 -22.43
C LEU A 148 17.06 5.06 -21.61
N ASP A 149 18.31 5.18 -21.17
CA ASP A 149 18.88 4.33 -20.11
C ASP A 149 18.60 4.94 -18.72
N ALA A 150 17.31 5.17 -18.42
CA ALA A 150 16.87 5.70 -17.13
C ALA A 150 16.60 4.55 -16.14
N GLU A 151 16.96 4.70 -14.87
CA GLU A 151 16.67 3.68 -13.86
C GLU A 151 15.15 3.48 -13.71
N LEU A 152 14.70 2.23 -13.78
CA LEU A 152 13.28 1.88 -13.63
C LEU A 152 12.86 2.08 -12.17
N LYS A 153 12.16 3.17 -11.89
CA LYS A 153 11.36 3.27 -10.65
C LYS A 153 10.26 2.22 -10.71
N ARG A 154 9.96 1.59 -9.56
CA ARG A 154 8.96 0.51 -9.44
C ARG A 154 7.64 0.96 -10.07
N MET A 155 7.28 0.32 -11.17
CA MET A 155 6.09 0.63 -11.93
C MET A 155 4.85 0.15 -11.13
N PRO A 156 3.73 0.89 -11.12
CA PRO A 156 2.57 0.58 -10.28
C PRO A 156 1.89 -0.76 -10.59
N TRP A 157 2.19 -1.38 -11.74
CA TRP A 157 1.61 -2.65 -12.18
C TRP A 157 2.59 -3.83 -12.14
N ILE A 158 3.88 -3.61 -11.85
CA ILE A 158 4.76 -4.75 -11.50
C ILE A 158 4.03 -5.41 -10.33
N PRO A 159 3.50 -6.64 -10.49
CA PRO A 159 2.89 -7.36 -9.39
C PRO A 159 3.89 -7.23 -8.26
N GLU A 160 3.43 -6.89 -7.06
CA GLU A 160 4.36 -6.96 -5.94
C GLU A 160 5.02 -8.33 -6.05
N PRO A 161 6.37 -8.40 -6.17
CA PRO A 161 7.04 -9.69 -6.31
C PRO A 161 6.42 -10.59 -5.25
N ASP A 162 6.12 -11.85 -5.61
CA ASP A 162 5.53 -12.78 -4.64
C ASP A 162 6.28 -12.55 -3.33
N TRP A 163 5.57 -12.21 -2.26
CA TRP A 163 6.19 -11.70 -1.03
C TRP A 163 7.17 -12.73 -0.45
N ARG A 164 7.07 -13.98 -0.91
CA ARG A 164 7.99 -15.10 -0.71
C ARG A 164 9.39 -14.86 -1.30
N ASP A 165 9.50 -14.07 -2.37
CA ASP A 165 10.74 -13.68 -3.05
C ASP A 165 11.30 -12.33 -2.55
N GLN A 166 10.55 -11.59 -1.71
CA GLN A 166 11.01 -10.36 -1.07
C GLN A 166 11.58 -10.63 0.31
N VAL A 167 12.46 -9.74 0.80
CA VAL A 167 12.87 -9.73 2.21
C VAL A 167 11.59 -9.59 3.04
N HIS A 168 11.24 -10.69 3.69
CA HIS A 168 10.02 -10.80 4.45
C HIS A 168 9.89 -9.62 5.43
N PRO A 169 8.75 -8.91 5.53
CA PRO A 169 8.63 -7.70 6.36
C PRO A 169 9.01 -7.92 7.84
N SER A 170 8.90 -9.17 8.31
CA SER A 170 9.47 -9.60 9.60
C SER A 170 10.96 -9.31 9.78
N ALA A 171 11.76 -9.41 8.72
CA ALA A 171 13.17 -9.07 8.73
C ALA A 171 13.37 -7.57 8.94
N LEU A 172 12.41 -6.73 8.47
CA LEU A 172 12.42 -5.30 8.73
C LEU A 172 12.13 -4.97 10.20
N VAL A 173 11.38 -5.83 10.89
CA VAL A 173 11.06 -5.68 12.32
C VAL A 173 12.12 -6.32 13.22
N ARG A 174 12.67 -7.48 12.82
CA ARG A 174 13.66 -8.27 13.57
C ARG A 174 15.03 -7.58 13.63
N MET A 175 15.37 -6.81 12.61
CA MET A 175 16.45 -5.86 12.74
C MET A 175 15.92 -4.66 13.54
N ASN A 176 16.16 -4.66 14.85
CA ASN A 176 16.21 -3.42 15.65
C ASN A 176 17.11 -2.34 15.00
N GLY A 177 17.87 -2.68 13.95
CA GLY A 177 18.48 -1.79 13.00
C GLY A 177 17.46 -1.07 12.12
N TYR A 178 17.19 0.19 12.49
CA TYR A 178 16.90 1.32 11.60
C TYR A 178 16.42 0.98 10.19
N ILE A 179 15.10 0.90 10.00
CA ILE A 179 14.52 0.86 8.66
C ILE A 179 13.64 2.09 8.39
N SER A 180 13.92 2.63 7.21
CA SER A 180 13.30 3.69 6.41
C SER A 180 13.49 5.18 6.80
N THR A 181 14.03 5.90 5.82
CA THR A 181 14.31 7.34 5.72
C THR A 181 13.06 8.17 5.41
N SER A 182 11.88 7.56 5.28
CA SER A 182 10.63 8.30 5.09
C SER A 182 10.01 8.71 6.43
N TYR A 183 9.77 10.01 6.60
CA TYR A 183 8.89 10.54 7.64
C TYR A 183 7.41 10.15 7.41
N GLN A 184 7.12 9.23 6.51
CA GLN A 184 5.75 8.93 6.08
C GLN A 184 5.59 7.41 5.98
N VAL A 185 4.79 6.88 6.89
CA VAL A 185 4.34 5.50 6.99
C VAL A 185 2.97 5.41 6.36
N ARG A 186 2.75 4.38 5.55
CA ARG A 186 1.50 4.17 4.80
C ARG A 186 0.71 3.00 5.35
N PHE A 187 -0.60 3.01 5.07
CA PHE A 187 -1.49 1.89 5.36
C PHE A 187 -1.51 1.44 6.82
N ALA A 188 -1.54 2.40 7.75
CA ALA A 188 -1.71 2.09 9.15
C ALA A 188 -3.18 1.92 9.50
N LEU A 189 -3.55 0.77 10.07
CA LEU A 189 -4.88 0.50 10.57
C LEU A 189 -4.99 0.99 12.01
N CYS A 190 -6.00 1.81 12.31
CA CYS A 190 -6.36 2.08 13.70
C CYS A 190 -7.14 0.88 14.26
N ILE A 191 -6.52 0.15 15.19
CA ILE A 191 -7.10 -1.08 15.74
C ILE A 191 -7.87 -0.87 17.03
N ASP A 192 -7.51 0.16 17.81
CA ASP A 192 -8.16 0.50 19.07
C ASP A 192 -8.00 1.99 19.39
N THR A 193 -8.89 2.53 20.20
CA THR A 193 -8.94 3.94 20.60
C THR A 193 -9.17 4.07 22.10
N ASP A 194 -8.68 5.15 22.71
CA ASP A 194 -8.84 5.42 24.14
C ASP A 194 -8.31 4.33 25.09
N VAL A 195 -7.27 3.61 24.65
CA VAL A 195 -6.58 2.62 25.48
C VAL A 195 -5.65 3.28 26.48
N VAL A 196 -5.40 2.64 27.62
CA VAL A 196 -4.42 3.13 28.60
C VAL A 196 -3.03 3.16 27.97
N ASN A 197 -2.41 4.34 27.95
CA ASN A 197 -1.06 4.49 27.42
C ASN A 197 -0.06 3.92 28.43
N THR A 198 0.48 2.74 28.17
CA THR A 198 1.48 2.10 29.05
C THR A 198 2.78 2.89 29.17
N ALA A 199 3.04 3.84 28.26
CA ALA A 199 4.17 4.75 28.34
C ALA A 199 3.81 6.12 28.96
N TYR A 200 2.64 6.24 29.58
CA TYR A 200 2.24 7.46 30.28
C TYR A 200 3.18 7.74 31.46
N ASN A 201 3.61 9.00 31.58
CA ASN A 201 4.42 9.48 32.68
C ASN A 201 3.89 10.84 33.14
N LYS A 202 3.26 10.87 34.32
CA LYS A 202 2.64 12.06 34.91
C LYS A 202 3.63 13.21 35.12
N SER A 203 4.91 12.91 35.30
CA SER A 203 5.96 13.90 35.52
C SER A 203 6.51 14.50 34.21
N LYS A 204 6.11 13.99 33.04
CA LYS A 204 6.61 14.43 31.73
C LYS A 204 5.56 15.27 31.00
N PRO A 205 5.79 16.58 30.77
CA PRO A 205 4.89 17.43 30.01
C PRO A 205 4.60 16.86 28.62
N GLY A 206 3.32 16.83 28.23
CA GLY A 206 2.86 16.28 26.96
C GLY A 206 2.68 14.76 26.92
N SER A 207 2.90 14.05 28.04
CA SER A 207 2.51 12.65 28.17
C SER A 207 0.98 12.52 28.28
N VAL A 208 0.39 11.62 27.50
CA VAL A 208 -1.07 11.41 27.45
C VAL A 208 -1.46 10.13 28.18
N LEU A 209 -2.51 10.19 29.01
CA LEU A 209 -3.02 9.04 29.76
C LEU A 209 -3.65 7.98 28.84
N LYS A 210 -4.31 8.44 27.78
CA LYS A 210 -4.98 7.60 26.78
C LYS A 210 -4.33 7.80 25.41
N THR A 211 -4.29 6.73 24.62
CA THR A 211 -3.75 6.73 23.26
C THR A 211 -4.63 5.88 22.36
N ASN A 212 -4.53 6.09 21.06
CA ASN A 212 -5.02 5.15 20.06
C ASN A 212 -3.89 4.16 19.73
N VAL A 213 -4.27 2.98 19.24
CA VAL A 213 -3.35 1.93 18.82
C VAL A 213 -3.46 1.76 17.31
N PHE A 214 -2.32 1.95 16.65
CA PHE A 214 -2.18 1.73 15.22
C PHE A 214 -1.40 0.44 14.98
N PHE A 215 -1.74 -0.23 13.91
CA PHE A 215 -0.99 -1.36 13.36
C PHE A 215 -0.49 -1.00 11.96
N CYS A 216 0.76 -1.31 11.65
CA CYS A 216 1.21 -1.44 10.26
C CYS A 216 2.27 -2.54 10.16
N LEU A 217 2.48 -3.00 8.93
CA LEU A 217 3.43 -4.06 8.60
C LEU A 217 4.87 -3.77 9.09
N GLU A 218 5.29 -2.51 9.04
CA GLU A 218 6.67 -2.10 9.37
C GLU A 218 6.96 -2.06 10.88
N PHE A 219 5.97 -1.73 11.71
CA PHE A 219 6.18 -1.48 13.15
C PHE A 219 5.42 -2.44 14.06
N GLY A 220 4.52 -3.27 13.52
CA GLY A 220 3.55 -3.97 14.35
C GLY A 220 2.62 -2.97 15.03
N LEU A 221 2.45 -3.09 16.34
CA LEU A 221 1.64 -2.17 17.14
C LEU A 221 2.43 -0.98 17.67
N TYR A 222 1.86 0.20 17.53
CA TYR A 222 2.42 1.43 18.07
C TYR A 222 1.33 2.45 18.39
N ARG A 223 1.75 3.50 19.10
CA ARG A 223 0.84 4.46 19.72
C ARG A 223 0.54 5.62 18.78
N CYS A 224 -0.69 6.11 18.79
CA CYS A 224 -1.08 7.36 18.14
C CYS A 224 -1.73 8.28 19.18
N HIS A 225 -1.10 9.41 19.45
CA HIS A 225 -1.62 10.40 20.42
C HIS A 225 -2.65 11.35 19.82
N LYS A 226 -2.83 11.36 18.49
CA LYS A 226 -3.64 12.37 17.79
C LYS A 226 -4.62 11.71 16.84
N GLY A 227 -5.83 11.45 17.30
CA GLY A 227 -6.92 10.98 16.43
C GLY A 227 -6.72 9.55 15.92
N GLY A 228 -7.79 9.03 15.34
CA GLY A 228 -7.92 7.62 14.97
C GLY A 228 -9.37 7.19 15.16
N ARG A 229 -9.86 6.38 14.23
CA ARG A 229 -11.16 5.74 14.30
C ARG A 229 -10.91 4.28 14.00
N VAL A 230 -11.38 3.40 14.89
CA VAL A 230 -11.24 1.95 14.72
C VAL A 230 -11.71 1.55 13.32
N GLY A 231 -10.93 0.71 12.64
CA GLY A 231 -11.22 0.19 11.30
C GLY A 231 -10.95 1.15 10.14
N HIS A 232 -10.43 2.35 10.42
CA HIS A 232 -9.97 3.26 9.38
C HIS A 232 -8.46 3.13 9.17
N TRP A 233 -8.04 3.44 7.95
CA TRP A 233 -6.66 3.38 7.52
C TRP A 233 -6.06 4.78 7.38
N TYR A 234 -4.76 4.89 7.65
CA TYR A 234 -4.07 6.18 7.74
C TYR A 234 -2.68 6.13 7.10
N ASP A 235 -2.35 7.20 6.39
CA ASP A 235 -0.96 7.61 6.21
C ASP A 235 -0.58 8.54 7.36
N HIS A 236 0.65 8.48 7.84
CA HIS A 236 1.07 9.32 8.96
C HIS A 236 2.58 9.47 9.00
N ALA A 237 3.06 10.39 9.82
CA ALA A 237 4.46 10.49 10.17
C ALA A 237 4.74 9.81 11.51
N VAL A 238 5.96 9.35 11.74
CA VAL A 238 6.34 8.71 13.01
C VAL A 238 7.44 9.48 13.73
N ILE A 239 7.35 9.51 15.05
CA ILE A 239 8.46 9.80 15.94
C ILE A 239 8.96 8.46 16.45
N ASP A 240 10.23 8.15 16.23
CA ASP A 240 10.89 6.97 16.76
C ASP A 240 12.00 7.40 17.74
N LEU A 241 11.77 7.16 19.04
CA LEU A 241 12.70 7.54 20.09
C LEU A 241 13.98 6.70 20.09
N ARG A 242 14.00 5.52 19.44
CA ARG A 242 15.21 4.68 19.32
C ARG A 242 16.30 5.34 18.49
N ARG A 243 15.94 6.33 17.66
CA ARG A 243 16.89 7.11 16.85
C ARG A 243 17.78 8.06 17.65
N ARG A 244 17.57 8.16 18.97
CA ARG A 244 18.37 9.00 19.87
C ARG A 244 19.42 8.14 20.56
N GLU A 245 20.56 8.73 20.92
CA GLU A 245 21.73 8.04 21.51
C GLU A 245 21.39 7.11 22.69
N ASN A 246 20.32 7.41 23.46
CA ASN A 246 19.90 6.63 24.63
C ASN A 246 18.62 5.79 24.41
N GLY A 247 18.07 5.76 23.18
CA GLY A 247 16.74 5.19 22.91
C GLY A 247 16.72 3.73 22.48
N SER A 248 17.88 3.11 22.22
CA SER A 248 18.02 1.81 21.55
C SER A 248 17.42 0.61 22.31
N THR A 249 17.17 0.74 23.62
CA THR A 249 16.64 -0.34 24.48
C THR A 249 15.12 -0.36 24.58
N MET A 250 14.42 0.62 23.99
CA MET A 250 12.96 0.70 24.05
C MET A 250 12.30 -0.30 23.08
N THR A 251 11.22 -0.95 23.51
CA THR A 251 10.41 -1.77 22.58
C THR A 251 9.72 -0.89 21.54
N LEU A 252 9.41 -1.45 20.36
CA LEU A 252 8.73 -0.77 19.26
C LEU A 252 7.50 0.02 19.72
N TYR A 253 6.61 -0.64 20.47
CA TYR A 253 5.39 -0.05 21.00
C TYR A 253 5.65 1.22 21.85
N HIS A 254 6.73 1.21 22.65
CA HIS A 254 7.10 2.34 23.50
C HIS A 254 7.91 3.41 22.76
N ALA A 255 8.70 3.03 21.76
CA ALA A 255 9.57 3.93 21.02
C ALA A 255 8.85 4.73 19.94
N VAL A 256 7.88 4.11 19.27
CA VAL A 256 7.24 4.64 18.06
C VAL A 256 5.93 5.32 18.42
N THR A 257 5.72 6.52 17.88
CA THR A 257 4.48 7.27 18.03
C THR A 257 4.07 7.90 16.70
N ALA A 258 2.86 7.60 16.25
CA ALA A 258 2.25 8.22 15.09
C ALA A 258 1.91 9.69 15.36
N ILE A 259 2.21 10.53 14.38
CA ILE A 259 1.91 11.95 14.34
C ILE A 259 1.31 12.32 12.98
N HIS A 260 0.40 13.30 12.97
CA HIS A 260 -0.27 13.78 11.76
C HIS A 260 -0.98 12.67 10.93
N PRO A 261 -1.83 11.83 11.54
CA PRO A 261 -2.55 10.83 10.77
C PRO A 261 -3.52 11.49 9.79
N ARG A 262 -3.48 11.02 8.55
CA ARG A 262 -4.36 11.39 7.45
C ARG A 262 -5.13 10.14 7.04
N CYS A 263 -6.45 10.16 7.22
CA CYS A 263 -7.31 9.06 6.81
C CYS A 263 -7.18 8.83 5.30
N ILE A 264 -7.08 7.57 4.89
CA ILE A 264 -7.02 7.14 3.49
C ILE A 264 -8.15 6.14 3.22
N PRO A 265 -8.49 5.89 1.94
CA PRO A 265 -9.39 4.80 1.58
C PRO A 265 -8.88 3.46 2.09
N ASN A 266 -9.82 2.58 2.43
CA ASN A 266 -9.49 1.26 2.96
C ASN A 266 -8.79 0.42 1.88
N PRO A 267 -7.55 -0.05 2.11
CA PRO A 267 -6.85 -0.94 1.18
C PRO A 267 -7.40 -2.37 1.22
N LEU A 268 -8.15 -2.72 2.27
CA LEU A 268 -8.89 -3.97 2.42
C LEU A 268 -10.34 -3.67 2.84
N PRO A 269 -11.34 -4.44 2.36
CA PRO A 269 -12.69 -4.37 2.91
C PRO A 269 -12.64 -4.59 4.42
N THR A 270 -12.98 -3.54 5.17
CA THR A 270 -12.84 -3.48 6.63
C THR A 270 -14.20 -3.20 7.25
N LEU A 271 -14.61 -4.05 8.19
CA LEU A 271 -15.88 -3.95 8.90
C LEU A 271 -15.62 -3.85 10.41
N VAL A 272 -16.35 -2.94 11.06
CA VAL A 272 -16.36 -2.83 12.52
C VAL A 272 -17.77 -3.12 13.00
N ARG A 273 -17.97 -4.25 13.68
CA ARG A 273 -19.26 -4.62 14.29
C ARG A 273 -19.07 -4.98 15.75
N GLY A 274 -19.78 -4.30 16.64
CA GLY A 274 -19.68 -4.54 18.09
C GLY A 274 -18.28 -4.32 18.65
N GLY A 275 -17.49 -3.41 18.07
CA GLY A 275 -16.09 -3.18 18.45
C GLY A 275 -15.09 -4.22 17.91
N ILE A 276 -15.55 -5.24 17.18
CA ILE A 276 -14.70 -6.26 16.59
C ILE A 276 -14.33 -5.86 15.17
N LEU A 277 -13.03 -5.84 14.90
CA LEU A 277 -12.47 -5.62 13.58
C LEU A 277 -12.50 -6.91 12.76
N LYS A 278 -13.16 -6.83 11.60
CA LYS A 278 -13.23 -7.91 10.60
C LYS A 278 -12.74 -7.43 9.24
N PHE A 279 -12.09 -8.33 8.50
CA PHE A 279 -11.59 -8.06 7.15
C PHE A 279 -12.05 -9.17 6.22
N GLU A 280 -12.48 -8.81 5.03
CA GLU A 280 -12.63 -9.79 3.95
C GLU A 280 -11.30 -9.88 3.20
N LEU A 281 -10.79 -11.10 3.05
CA LEU A 281 -9.54 -11.38 2.38
C LEU A 281 -9.69 -12.58 1.44
N GLU A 282 -9.11 -12.46 0.26
CA GLU A 282 -8.85 -13.59 -0.62
C GLU A 282 -7.34 -13.93 -0.60
N PHE A 283 -7.04 -15.22 -0.49
CA PHE A 283 -5.66 -15.71 -0.53
C PHE A 283 -5.57 -17.05 -1.28
N LEU A 284 -4.38 -17.35 -1.80
CA LEU A 284 -4.11 -18.61 -2.48
C LEU A 284 -3.73 -19.67 -1.45
N TYR A 285 -4.34 -20.83 -1.56
CA TYR A 285 -3.93 -22.01 -0.81
C TYR A 285 -2.58 -22.50 -1.34
N ASP A 286 -1.66 -22.73 -0.41
CA ASP A 286 -0.42 -23.42 -0.67
C ASP A 286 -0.29 -24.59 0.29
N ASN A 287 -0.07 -25.78 -0.26
CA ASN A 287 0.10 -26.98 0.53
C ASN A 287 1.28 -26.86 1.51
N ALA A 288 2.35 -26.14 1.13
CA ALA A 288 3.51 -25.94 2.00
C ALA A 288 3.20 -25.05 3.21
N ASP A 289 2.18 -24.20 3.16
CA ASP A 289 1.80 -23.35 4.30
C ASP A 289 0.96 -24.14 5.33
N PHE A 290 0.25 -25.19 4.90
CA PHE A 290 -0.72 -25.93 5.70
C PHE A 290 -0.26 -27.32 6.12
N VAL A 291 0.41 -28.06 5.24
CA VAL A 291 0.74 -29.48 5.42
C VAL A 291 2.20 -29.65 5.80
N ASP A 292 2.44 -30.50 6.79
CA ASP A 292 3.77 -30.89 7.23
C ASP A 292 4.35 -31.94 6.25
N ALA A 293 5.35 -31.51 5.46
CA ALA A 293 6.01 -32.36 4.50
C ALA A 293 6.83 -33.49 5.16
N ASP A 294 7.21 -33.32 6.42
CA ASP A 294 8.07 -34.25 7.16
C ASP A 294 7.28 -35.27 7.99
N ALA A 295 5.94 -35.23 7.96
CA ALA A 295 5.06 -36.09 8.75
C ALA A 295 5.04 -37.58 8.34
N GLY A 296 5.89 -38.00 7.40
CA GLY A 296 6.06 -39.40 7.02
C GLY A 296 4.78 -40.03 6.43
N SER A 297 4.30 -41.12 7.06
CA SER A 297 3.30 -42.05 6.49
C SER A 297 1.86 -41.55 6.40
N GLN A 298 1.55 -40.34 6.89
CA GLN A 298 0.21 -39.74 6.81
C GLN A 298 0.23 -38.54 5.85
N PRO A 299 -0.10 -38.75 4.56
CA PRO A 299 -0.25 -37.64 3.63
C PRO A 299 -1.32 -36.66 4.14
N ASN A 300 -1.08 -35.36 3.99
CA ASN A 300 -1.96 -34.26 4.41
C ASN A 300 -2.04 -34.02 5.93
N THR A 301 -1.04 -34.44 6.70
CA THR A 301 -0.93 -34.06 8.12
C THR A 301 -0.77 -32.54 8.22
N VAL A 302 -1.73 -31.87 8.88
CA VAL A 302 -1.71 -30.41 9.05
C VAL A 302 -0.66 -30.00 10.08
N LYS A 303 0.12 -28.95 9.77
CA LYS A 303 1.09 -28.37 10.70
C LYS A 303 0.41 -27.93 11.99
N LYS A 304 1.13 -28.04 13.12
CA LYS A 304 0.63 -27.54 14.43
C LYS A 304 0.42 -26.03 14.45
N GLU A 305 1.21 -25.29 13.67
CA GLU A 305 1.13 -23.85 13.56
C GLU A 305 1.01 -23.47 12.09
N VAL A 306 -0.21 -23.14 11.67
CA VAL A 306 -0.49 -22.68 10.32
C VAL A 306 -0.65 -21.17 10.33
N SER A 307 0.03 -20.50 9.41
CA SER A 307 -0.13 -19.07 9.22
C SER A 307 0.01 -18.69 7.77
N ILE A 308 -0.81 -17.74 7.35
CA ILE A 308 -0.73 -17.12 6.02
C ILE A 308 -0.22 -15.69 6.17
N TRP A 309 0.27 -15.11 5.08
CA TRP A 309 0.78 -13.75 5.08
C TRP A 309 -0.06 -12.83 4.19
N ASN A 310 -0.28 -11.61 4.69
CA ASN A 310 -0.94 -10.56 3.95
C ASN A 310 -0.13 -9.27 3.98
N ARG A 311 -0.10 -8.54 2.86
CA ARG A 311 0.69 -7.30 2.69
C ARG A 311 0.29 -6.14 3.61
N TYR A 312 -0.95 -6.14 4.12
CA TYR A 312 -1.44 -5.09 5.01
C TYR A 312 -1.55 -5.56 6.46
N LEU A 313 -1.90 -6.83 6.68
CA LEU A 313 -2.16 -7.41 8.00
C LEU A 313 -0.98 -8.21 8.58
N GLY A 314 0.05 -8.49 7.78
CA GLY A 314 1.21 -9.29 8.19
C GLY A 314 0.88 -10.77 8.37
N ARG A 315 1.49 -11.40 9.39
CA ARG A 315 1.21 -12.79 9.76
C ARG A 315 -0.23 -12.90 10.23
N ILE A 316 -0.98 -13.82 9.65
CA ILE A 316 -2.33 -14.17 10.04
C ILE A 316 -2.30 -15.60 10.53
N GLU A 317 -2.76 -15.82 11.75
CA GLU A 317 -2.92 -17.15 12.31
C GLU A 317 -4.09 -17.87 11.62
N VAL A 318 -3.89 -19.11 11.23
CA VAL A 318 -4.97 -20.01 10.81
C VAL A 318 -5.20 -20.98 11.96
N PRO A 319 -6.30 -20.84 12.73
CA PRO A 319 -6.58 -21.76 13.83
C PRO A 319 -6.63 -23.22 13.34
N GLN A 320 -6.13 -24.14 14.17
CA GLN A 320 -5.96 -25.55 13.81
C GLN A 320 -7.21 -26.17 13.17
N HIS A 321 -8.39 -25.95 13.77
CA HIS A 321 -9.66 -26.48 13.25
C HIS A 321 -9.98 -25.99 11.83
N TRP A 322 -9.63 -24.74 11.49
CA TRP A 322 -9.80 -24.21 10.15
C TRP A 322 -8.78 -24.80 9.19
N ALA A 323 -7.52 -24.94 9.61
CA ALA A 323 -6.49 -25.53 8.77
C ALA A 323 -6.83 -26.99 8.40
N GLU A 324 -7.21 -27.80 9.39
CA GLU A 324 -7.69 -29.18 9.20
C GLU A 324 -8.89 -29.24 8.26
N TRP A 325 -9.88 -28.38 8.47
CA TRP A 325 -11.07 -28.34 7.64
C TRP A 325 -10.78 -27.91 6.20
N ILE A 326 -9.93 -26.89 5.98
CA ILE A 326 -9.53 -26.43 4.65
C ILE A 326 -8.82 -27.55 3.89
N VAL A 327 -7.82 -28.18 4.52
CA VAL A 327 -7.04 -29.27 3.92
C VAL A 327 -7.96 -30.44 3.58
N ALA A 328 -8.81 -30.88 4.52
CA ALA A 328 -9.76 -31.96 4.28
C ALA A 328 -10.73 -31.66 3.13
N THR A 329 -11.27 -30.44 3.07
CA THR A 329 -12.21 -30.01 2.02
C THR A 329 -11.53 -30.03 0.64
N ILE A 330 -10.32 -29.49 0.55
CA ILE A 330 -9.54 -29.46 -0.70
C ILE A 330 -9.15 -30.87 -1.14
N CYS A 331 -8.60 -31.69 -0.24
CA CYS A 331 -8.18 -33.05 -0.56
C CYS A 331 -9.36 -33.93 -0.99
N HIS A 332 -10.52 -33.80 -0.33
CA HIS A 332 -11.73 -34.50 -0.73
C HIS A 332 -12.07 -34.14 -2.19
N HIS A 333 -12.15 -32.85 -2.53
CA HIS A 333 -12.53 -32.42 -3.87
C HIS A 333 -11.50 -32.81 -4.95
N LEU A 334 -10.20 -32.66 -4.67
CA LEU A 334 -9.14 -33.03 -5.62
C LEU A 334 -9.11 -34.53 -5.90
N SER A 335 -9.44 -35.38 -4.91
CA SER A 335 -9.53 -36.82 -5.13
C SER A 335 -10.66 -37.23 -6.09
N PHE A 336 -11.68 -36.38 -6.29
CA PHE A 336 -12.72 -36.58 -7.31
C PHE A 336 -12.34 -36.02 -8.69
N GLU A 337 -11.47 -35.01 -8.77
CA GLU A 337 -11.09 -34.39 -10.05
C GLU A 337 -9.88 -35.04 -10.74
N GLU A 338 -9.01 -35.75 -10.01
CA GLU A 338 -7.96 -36.58 -10.64
C GLU A 338 -8.52 -37.63 -11.63
N GLU A 339 -9.80 -37.98 -11.52
CA GLU A 339 -10.50 -38.84 -12.48
C GLU A 339 -10.94 -38.13 -13.79
N ASN A 340 -10.98 -36.78 -13.85
CA ASN A 340 -11.60 -36.02 -14.95
C ASN A 340 -10.72 -34.97 -15.67
N GLY A 341 -9.45 -34.82 -15.28
CA GLY A 341 -8.42 -34.21 -16.12
C GLY A 341 -7.98 -32.78 -15.74
N SER A 342 -6.65 -32.60 -15.75
CA SER A 342 -5.81 -31.40 -15.55
C SER A 342 -6.13 -30.52 -14.34
N PRO A 343 -5.28 -30.50 -13.28
CA PRO A 343 -5.48 -29.61 -12.14
C PRO A 343 -5.38 -28.14 -12.56
N ASP A 344 -6.43 -27.39 -12.27
CA ASP A 344 -6.45 -25.95 -12.40
C ASP A 344 -5.37 -25.35 -11.48
N LYS A 345 -4.54 -24.43 -12.00
CA LYS A 345 -3.35 -23.95 -11.28
C LYS A 345 -3.75 -22.98 -10.16
N GLY A 346 -4.09 -23.54 -9.01
CA GLY A 346 -4.21 -22.85 -7.73
C GLY A 346 -5.64 -22.83 -7.18
N ILE A 347 -5.74 -22.96 -5.86
CA ILE A 347 -7.00 -22.85 -5.11
C ILE A 347 -7.01 -21.51 -4.41
N GLN A 348 -8.12 -20.79 -4.52
CA GLN A 348 -8.35 -19.49 -3.91
C GLN A 348 -9.40 -19.61 -2.81
N ILE A 349 -9.10 -19.01 -1.66
CA ILE A 349 -9.94 -19.01 -0.46
C ILE A 349 -10.36 -17.57 -0.18
N ASN A 350 -11.67 -17.31 -0.15
CA ASN A 350 -12.25 -16.09 0.38
C ASN A 350 -12.65 -16.33 1.84
N ALA A 351 -12.23 -15.43 2.73
CA ALA A 351 -12.35 -15.60 4.16
C ALA A 351 -12.57 -14.28 4.89
N ILE A 352 -13.16 -14.38 6.09
CA ILE A 352 -13.21 -13.30 7.06
C ILE A 352 -12.11 -13.52 8.10
N LEU A 353 -11.33 -12.47 8.31
CA LEU A 353 -10.32 -12.38 9.36
C LEU A 353 -10.86 -11.54 10.51
N LYS A 354 -10.32 -11.77 11.71
CA LYS A 354 -10.58 -10.93 12.88
C LYS A 354 -9.31 -10.55 13.62
N LEU A 355 -9.34 -9.42 14.31
CA LEU A 355 -8.32 -9.09 15.33
C LEU A 355 -8.39 -10.13 16.47
N ARG A 356 -7.23 -10.65 16.90
CA ARG A 356 -7.12 -11.56 18.05
C ARG A 356 -7.52 -10.82 19.33
N SER A 357 -8.26 -11.46 20.22
CA SER A 357 -8.73 -10.82 21.47
C SER A 357 -7.58 -10.43 22.41
N ASN A 358 -6.47 -11.17 22.36
CA ASN A 358 -5.25 -10.96 23.14
C ASN A 358 -4.15 -10.23 22.35
N TYR A 359 -4.51 -9.46 21.32
CA TYR A 359 -3.54 -8.76 20.47
C TYR A 359 -2.55 -7.89 21.26
N ILE A 360 -2.97 -7.33 22.40
CA ILE A 360 -2.14 -6.46 23.24
C ILE A 360 -1.02 -7.19 23.97
N ASP A 361 -1.18 -8.50 24.21
CA ASP A 361 -0.18 -9.33 24.86
C ASP A 361 0.98 -9.59 23.91
N PHE A 362 0.69 -9.68 22.61
CA PHE A 362 1.66 -9.90 21.54
C PHE A 362 2.30 -8.62 20.99
N LYS A 363 2.07 -7.45 21.61
CA LYS A 363 2.53 -6.15 21.08
C LYS A 363 4.03 -6.04 20.79
N ASN A 364 4.86 -6.84 21.47
CA ASN A 364 6.32 -6.90 21.26
C ASN A 364 6.78 -8.19 20.58
N MET A 365 5.85 -9.07 20.19
CA MET A 365 6.14 -10.36 19.57
C MET A 365 5.94 -10.35 18.06
N TYR A 366 5.33 -9.31 17.49
CA TYR A 366 5.37 -9.10 16.05
C TYR A 366 6.82 -8.99 15.60
N PRO A 367 7.23 -9.70 14.55
CA PRO A 367 6.43 -10.39 13.53
C PRO A 367 6.25 -11.90 13.78
N MET A 368 6.79 -12.42 14.89
CA MET A 368 6.65 -13.84 15.27
C MET A 368 5.19 -14.17 15.51
N GLU A 369 4.48 -13.33 16.24
CA GLU A 369 3.05 -13.48 16.47
C GLU A 369 2.26 -12.52 15.58
N GLY A 370 1.30 -13.08 14.85
CA GLY A 370 0.31 -12.30 14.13
C GLY A 370 -0.72 -11.68 15.06
N PHE A 371 -1.29 -10.53 14.69
CA PHE A 371 -2.39 -9.91 15.44
C PHE A 371 -3.77 -10.29 14.91
N PHE A 372 -3.83 -10.88 13.72
CA PHE A 372 -5.06 -11.26 13.06
C PHE A 372 -5.13 -12.78 12.94
N ALA A 373 -6.35 -13.31 12.98
CA ALA A 373 -6.61 -14.73 12.81
C ALA A 373 -7.77 -14.94 11.83
N LEU A 374 -7.71 -16.05 11.10
CA LEU A 374 -8.83 -16.53 10.33
C LEU A 374 -10.03 -16.78 11.25
N HIS A 375 -11.16 -16.19 10.91
CA HIS A 375 -12.39 -16.31 11.68
C HIS A 375 -13.39 -17.24 11.01
N GLU A 376 -13.53 -17.10 9.68
CA GLU A 376 -14.53 -17.76 8.87
C GLU A 376 -14.00 -17.91 7.45
N VAL A 377 -14.33 -19.02 6.80
CA VAL A 377 -14.13 -19.21 5.37
C VAL A 377 -15.48 -19.02 4.69
N ASN A 378 -15.55 -18.18 3.66
CA ASN A 378 -16.77 -17.91 2.91
C ASN A 378 -16.85 -18.75 1.63
N GLN A 379 -15.72 -18.94 0.95
CA GLN A 379 -15.67 -19.65 -0.31
C GLN A 379 -14.29 -20.25 -0.55
N ILE A 380 -14.27 -21.44 -1.14
CA ILE A 380 -13.08 -22.07 -1.73
C ILE A 380 -13.41 -22.34 -3.19
N LYS A 381 -12.54 -21.90 -4.10
CA LYS A 381 -12.73 -22.08 -5.55
C LYS A 381 -11.40 -22.31 -6.24
N PHE A 382 -11.45 -22.90 -7.43
CA PHE A 382 -10.31 -22.92 -8.32
C PHE A 382 -10.05 -21.52 -8.88
N LYS A 383 -8.79 -21.09 -8.86
CA LYS A 383 -8.42 -19.71 -9.20
C LYS A 383 -8.78 -19.33 -10.64
N LYS A 384 -8.54 -20.21 -11.61
CA LYS A 384 -8.61 -19.87 -13.03
C LYS A 384 -9.98 -20.20 -13.64
N SER A 385 -10.59 -21.33 -13.30
CA SER A 385 -11.94 -21.69 -13.74
C SER A 385 -13.03 -20.99 -12.93
N GLY A 386 -12.73 -20.56 -11.70
CA GLY A 386 -13.73 -20.02 -10.78
C GLY A 386 -14.69 -21.08 -10.24
N LEU A 387 -14.48 -22.37 -10.56
CA LEU A 387 -15.33 -23.46 -10.10
C LEU A 387 -15.28 -23.53 -8.57
N ILE A 388 -16.45 -23.53 -7.95
CA ILE A 388 -16.61 -23.49 -6.50
C ILE A 388 -16.40 -24.90 -5.93
N ILE A 389 -15.40 -25.04 -5.08
CA ILE A 389 -15.15 -26.24 -4.27
C ILE A 389 -16.10 -26.26 -3.08
N TRP A 390 -16.28 -25.11 -2.43
CA TRP A 390 -17.17 -24.93 -1.30
C TRP A 390 -17.59 -23.48 -1.14
N GLN A 391 -18.79 -23.22 -0.63
CA GLN A 391 -19.26 -21.88 -0.29
C GLN A 391 -20.17 -21.95 0.93
N SER A 392 -20.05 -20.97 1.84
CA SER A 392 -20.95 -20.83 2.98
C SER A 392 -22.34 -20.44 2.49
N THR A 393 -23.37 -21.10 3.03
CA THR A 393 -24.76 -20.74 2.79
C THR A 393 -25.08 -19.44 3.55
N PRO A 394 -25.87 -18.50 2.99
CA PRO A 394 -26.16 -17.21 3.60
C PRO A 394 -26.80 -17.26 4.99
#